data_AF-A0A2A3F9E3-F1
#
_entry.id   AF-A0A2A3F9E3-F1
#
_cell.length_a   1.000
_cell.length_b   1.000
_cell.length_c   1.000
_cell.angle_alpha   90.00
_cell.angle_beta   90.00
_cell.angle_gamma   90.00
#
_symmetry.space_group_name_H-M   'P 1'
#
loop_
_entity.id
_entity.type
_entity.pdbx_description
1 polymer ?
#
loop_
_entity_poly.entity_id
_entity_poly.type
_entity_poly.pdbx_seq_one_letter_code
_entity_poly.pdbx_strand_id
1 'polypeptide(L)'
;MRSACLTRGIARRPPPHLVDPQTDSAGTQLTVSSPKKALAGVLLKPSSATELEQAGVVTLDGDAGALSALAAVLDDFDPSFPIVTP
;
A
#
# COMPACT_ATOMS: atom_id res chain seq x y z
N MET A 1 -48.07 11.44 27.75
CA MET A 1 -47.64 10.60 28.89
C MET A 1 -46.75 9.49 28.35
N ARG A 2 -45.51 9.37 28.88
CA ARG A 2 -44.50 8.28 28.75
C ARG A 2 -43.96 8.05 27.32
N SER A 3 -42.80 8.56 26.91
CA SER A 3 -41.41 8.25 27.34
C SER A 3 -41.11 6.75 27.39
N ALA A 4 -40.30 6.24 26.44
CA ALA A 4 -39.12 5.40 26.72
C ALA A 4 -38.46 4.79 25.46
N CYS A 5 -37.12 4.67 25.57
CA CYS A 5 -36.21 3.70 24.94
C CYS A 5 -35.80 3.83 23.47
N LEU A 6 -34.92 4.82 23.28
CA LEU A 6 -33.65 4.71 22.55
C LEU A 6 -33.02 3.29 22.63
N THR A 7 -32.89 2.57 21.51
CA THR A 7 -32.00 1.39 21.44
C THR A 7 -31.09 1.53 20.22
N ARG A 8 -29.88 2.03 20.47
CA ARG A 8 -28.77 2.07 19.51
C ARG A 8 -28.40 0.64 19.08
N GLY A 9 -28.78 0.27 17.86
CA GLY A 9 -28.21 -0.87 17.13
C GLY A 9 -26.80 -0.53 16.66
N ILE A 10 -25.81 -0.77 17.52
CA ILE A 10 -24.38 -0.68 17.21
C ILE A 10 -24.01 -1.82 16.26
N ALA A 11 -24.08 -1.58 14.96
CA ALA A 11 -23.29 -2.34 14.01
C ALA A 11 -21.82 -2.21 14.46
N ARG A 12 -21.21 -3.33 14.85
CA ARG A 12 -19.77 -3.41 15.13
C ARG A 12 -19.03 -3.29 13.80
N ARG A 13 -19.01 -2.07 13.24
CA ARG A 13 -17.97 -1.68 12.29
C ARG A 13 -16.66 -1.86 13.07
N PRO A 14 -15.67 -2.63 12.58
CA PRO A 14 -14.36 -2.61 13.20
C PRO A 14 -13.93 -1.13 13.29
N PRO A 15 -13.32 -0.71 14.41
CA PRO A 15 -12.86 0.67 14.52
C PRO A 15 -12.01 0.95 13.28
N PRO A 16 -12.23 2.08 12.55
CA PRO A 16 -11.15 2.58 11.73
C PRO A 16 -10.03 2.78 12.74
N HIS A 17 -9.07 1.85 12.74
CA HIS A 17 -7.78 2.06 13.36
C HIS A 17 -7.35 3.40 12.81
N LEU A 18 -7.46 4.39 13.68
CA LEU A 18 -6.83 5.68 13.66
C LEU A 18 -5.90 5.80 12.44
N VAL A 19 -6.47 6.13 11.29
CA VAL A 19 -5.68 6.76 10.24
C VAL A 19 -5.69 8.18 10.76
N ASP A 20 -4.62 8.55 11.46
CA ASP A 20 -4.45 9.89 11.97
C ASP A 20 -4.83 10.88 10.85
N PRO A 21 -5.71 11.87 11.08
CA PRO A 21 -5.83 12.96 10.15
C PRO A 21 -4.48 13.67 10.15
N GLN A 22 -3.81 13.64 8.99
CA GLN A 22 -2.60 14.40 8.62
C GLN A 22 -1.29 13.59 8.66
N THR A 23 -0.91 13.06 7.50
CA THR A 23 0.50 12.99 7.11
C THR A 23 0.61 13.07 5.59
N ASP A 24 0.39 14.27 5.06
CA ASP A 24 1.46 14.82 4.22
C ASP A 24 2.71 14.86 5.13
N SER A 25 3.37 13.71 5.30
CA SER A 25 4.71 13.64 5.87
C SER A 25 5.49 14.59 5.01
N ALA A 26 5.86 15.77 5.53
CA ALA A 26 6.15 16.98 4.76
C ALA A 26 7.32 16.90 3.74
N GLY A 27 7.79 15.69 3.41
CA GLY A 27 8.65 15.36 2.28
C GLY A 27 8.57 13.90 1.79
N THR A 28 7.47 13.15 2.01
CA THR A 28 7.30 11.82 1.41
C THR A 28 6.81 11.95 -0.03
N GLN A 29 7.46 11.26 -0.97
CA GLN A 29 7.12 11.35 -2.39
C GLN A 29 5.86 10.55 -2.76
N LEU A 30 5.65 9.39 -2.14
CA LEU A 30 4.53 8.50 -2.43
C LEU A 30 4.16 7.64 -1.21
N THR A 31 2.86 7.53 -0.96
CA THR A 31 2.26 6.60 -0.02
C THR A 31 1.55 5.48 -0.79
N VAL A 32 1.82 4.22 -0.42
CA VAL A 32 1.22 3.03 -1.03
C VAL A 32 0.44 2.26 0.02
N SER A 33 -0.86 2.04 -0.21
CA SER A 33 -1.74 1.30 0.69
C SER A 33 -2.38 0.11 -0.01
N SER A 34 -2.28 -1.08 0.57
CA SER A 34 -2.90 -2.30 0.03
C SER A 34 -2.91 -3.45 1.04
N PRO A 35 -3.67 -4.54 0.78
CA PRO A 35 -3.53 -5.79 1.52
C PRO A 35 -2.10 -6.33 1.39
N LYS A 36 -1.54 -6.88 2.48
CA LYS A 36 -0.13 -7.33 2.56
C LYS A 36 0.36 -8.16 1.35
N LYS A 37 -0.48 -9.04 0.81
CA LYS A 37 -0.14 -9.86 -0.37
C LYS A 37 0.04 -9.02 -1.64
N ALA A 38 -0.83 -8.03 -1.84
CA ALA A 38 -0.71 -7.11 -2.96
C ALA A 38 0.49 -6.17 -2.81
N LEU A 39 0.75 -5.69 -1.58
CA LEU A 39 1.92 -4.88 -1.29
C LEU A 39 3.23 -5.61 -1.62
N ALA A 40 3.32 -6.90 -1.29
CA ALA A 40 4.47 -7.72 -1.66
C ALA A 40 4.66 -7.76 -3.19
N GLY A 41 3.58 -7.83 -3.96
CA GLY A 41 3.64 -7.74 -5.43
C GLY A 41 4.23 -6.41 -5.92
N VAL A 42 3.78 -5.29 -5.34
CA VAL A 42 4.33 -3.95 -5.65
C VAL A 42 5.81 -3.85 -5.31
N LEU A 43 6.26 -4.40 -4.17
CA LEU A 43 7.68 -4.36 -3.78
C LEU A 43 8.58 -5.23 -4.66
N LEU A 44 8.07 -6.38 -5.12
CA LEU A 44 8.82 -7.29 -5.99
C LEU A 44 8.86 -6.81 -7.44
N LYS A 45 7.80 -6.13 -7.90
CA LYS A 45 7.69 -5.57 -9.24
C LYS A 45 7.03 -4.19 -9.19
N PRO A 46 7.80 -3.13 -8.86
CA PRO A 46 7.24 -1.79 -8.71
C PRO A 46 6.56 -1.27 -9.97
N SER A 47 7.01 -1.69 -11.15
CA SER A 47 6.40 -1.35 -12.45
C SER A 47 4.95 -1.83 -12.61
N SER A 48 4.50 -2.81 -11.82
CA SER A 48 3.12 -3.33 -11.87
C SER A 48 2.13 -2.52 -11.01
N ALA A 49 2.61 -1.54 -10.23
CA ALA A 49 1.79 -0.83 -9.26
C ALA A 49 0.64 -0.04 -9.89
N THR A 50 0.84 0.58 -11.06
CA THR A 50 -0.21 1.32 -11.78
C THR A 50 -1.34 0.39 -12.25
N GLU A 51 -1.01 -0.81 -12.72
CA GLU A 51 -2.03 -1.79 -13.12
C GLU A 51 -2.83 -2.28 -11.89
N LEU A 52 -2.14 -2.47 -10.76
CA LEU A 52 -2.78 -2.87 -9.49
C LEU A 52 -3.64 -1.77 -8.88
N GLU A 53 -3.28 -0.50 -9.08
CA GLU A 53 -4.11 0.65 -8.71
C GLU A 53 -5.38 0.70 -9.57
N GLN A 54 -5.25 0.55 -10.90
CA GLN A 54 -6.39 0.50 -11.81
C GLN A 54 -7.35 -0.66 -11.51
N ALA A 55 -6.81 -1.78 -11.03
CA ALA A 55 -7.60 -2.91 -10.57
C ALA A 55 -8.27 -2.70 -9.18
N GLY A 56 -8.01 -1.56 -8.52
CA GLY A 56 -8.55 -1.23 -7.19
C GLY A 56 -7.94 -2.07 -6.05
N VAL A 57 -6.80 -2.72 -6.30
CA VAL A 57 -6.14 -3.60 -5.33
C VAL A 57 -5.18 -2.82 -4.44
N VAL A 58 -4.64 -1.71 -4.96
CA VAL A 58 -3.68 -0.83 -4.30
C VAL A 58 -4.17 0.60 -4.44
N THR A 59 -3.87 1.44 -3.46
CA THR A 59 -4.06 2.90 -3.52
C THR A 59 -2.70 3.56 -3.52
N LEU A 60 -2.50 4.46 -4.47
CA LEU A 60 -1.30 5.30 -4.59
C LEU A 60 -1.69 6.74 -4.28
N ASP A 61 -0.96 7.37 -3.37
CA ASP A 61 -1.21 8.76 -2.97
C ASP A 61 0.11 9.53 -3.00
N GLY A 62 0.23 10.47 -3.95
CA GLY A 62 1.47 11.18 -4.26
C GLY A 62 2.02 10.88 -5.65
N ASP A 63 3.34 10.97 -5.82
CA ASP A 63 4.03 10.79 -7.10
C ASP A 63 4.29 9.31 -7.41
N ALA A 64 3.46 8.72 -8.29
CA ALA A 64 3.66 7.35 -8.78
C ALA A 64 5.00 7.17 -9.53
N GLY A 65 5.61 8.24 -10.02
CA GLY A 65 6.95 8.24 -10.62
C GLY A 65 8.02 7.74 -9.66
N ALA A 66 7.83 7.87 -8.35
CA ALA A 66 8.74 7.31 -7.33
C ALA A 66 8.90 5.79 -7.45
N LEU A 67 7.86 5.04 -7.84
CA LEU A 67 7.97 3.59 -8.07
C LEU A 67 8.70 3.26 -9.35
N SER A 68 8.62 4.12 -10.37
CA SER A 68 9.43 3.97 -11.58
C SER A 68 10.90 4.23 -11.30
N ALA A 69 11.21 5.25 -10.48
CA ALA A 69 12.56 5.52 -10.01
C ALA A 69 13.12 4.36 -9.17
N LEU A 70 12.29 3.76 -8.30
CA LEU A 70 12.66 2.56 -7.56
C LEU A 70 12.92 1.37 -8.49
N ALA A 71 12.03 1.11 -9.46
CA ALA A 71 12.23 0.04 -10.43
C ALA A 71 13.54 0.18 -11.22
N ALA A 72 13.94 1.41 -11.54
CA ALA A 72 15.16 1.68 -12.30
C ALA A 72 16.47 1.37 -11.55
N VAL A 73 16.43 1.29 -10.22
CA VAL A 73 17.61 0.96 -9.38
C VAL A 73 17.60 -0.47 -8.85
N LEU A 74 16.52 -1.21 -9.06
CA LEU A 74 16.45 -2.63 -8.74
C LEU A 74 17.12 -3.44 -9.84
N ASP A 75 17.92 -4.41 -9.43
CA ASP A 75 18.62 -5.33 -10.32
C ASP A 75 18.00 -6.72 -10.23
N ASP A 76 18.24 -7.52 -11.27
CA ASP A 76 17.91 -8.94 -11.30
C ASP A 76 19.15 -9.74 -10.92
N PHE A 77 18.99 -10.65 -9.97
CA PHE A 77 20.07 -11.55 -9.56
C PHE A 77 20.04 -12.81 -10.43
N ASP A 78 21.16 -13.11 -11.11
CA ASP A 78 21.35 -14.41 -11.75
C ASP A 78 21.64 -15.48 -10.68
N PRO A 79 20.74 -16.46 -10.45
CA PRO A 79 21.01 -17.53 -9.51
C PRO A 79 22.14 -18.47 -9.97
N SER A 80 22.55 -18.40 -11.24
CA SER A 80 23.60 -19.25 -11.84
C SER A 80 25.00 -18.62 -11.76
N PHE A 81 25.27 -17.85 -10.72
CA PHE A 81 26.58 -17.22 -10.54
C PHE A 81 27.69 -18.27 -10.32
N PRO A 82 28.91 -18.02 -10.82
CA PRO A 82 30.03 -18.93 -10.62
C PRO A 82 30.41 -19.02 -9.13
N ILE A 83 30.43 -20.24 -8.59
CA ILE A 83 30.73 -20.48 -7.16
C ILE A 83 32.23 -20.68 -6.93
N VAL A 84 32.92 -21.34 -7.87
CA VAL A 84 34.32 -21.81 -7.70
C VAL A 84 35.34 -21.02 -8.53
N THR A 85 34.88 -19.99 -9.24
CA THR A 85 35.72 -19.08 -10.01
C THR A 85 35.28 -17.65 -9.76
N PRO A 86 36.19 -16.70 -9.51
CA PRO A 86 35.87 -15.28 -9.42
C PRO A 86 35.28 -14.72 -10.72
#